data_AF-W4VJZ8-F1
#
_entry.id   AF-W4VJZ8-F1
#
_cell.length_a   1.000
_cell.length_b   1.000
_cell.length_c   1.000
_cell.angle_alpha   90.00
_cell.angle_beta   90.00
_cell.angle_gamma   90.00
#
_symmetry.space_group_name_H-M   'P 1'
#
loop_
_entity.id
_entity.type
_entity.pdbx_description
1 polymer ?
#
loop_
_entity_poly.entity_id
_entity_poly.type
_entity_poly.pdbx_seq_one_letter_code
_entity_poly.pdbx_strand_id
1 'polypeptide(L)' 'MIWDLEYDGNQNGQSDWMEVVEIAKLLGFSWGGGDFTRFSDYPHLQMDFGLSITELKWGGKRPEDVTD' A
#
# COMPACT_ATOMS: atom_id res chain seq x y z
N MET A 1 -8.37 1.61 14.02
CA MET A 1 -8.20 1.92 12.59
C MET A 1 -9.16 1.04 11.84
N ILE A 2 -10.00 1.62 10.98
CA ILE A 2 -11.06 0.91 10.26
C ILE A 2 -10.69 0.99 8.77
N TRP A 3 -10.52 -0.16 8.11
CA TRP A 3 -10.27 -0.33 6.66
C TRP A 3 -11.56 -0.74 5.95
N ASP A 4 -12.66 -0.20 6.44
CA ASP A 4 -13.98 -0.40 5.86
C ASP A 4 -14.06 0.38 4.54
N LEU A 5 -14.40 -0.33 3.47
CA LEU A 5 -14.41 0.21 2.10
C LEU A 5 -15.64 1.10 1.82
N GLU A 6 -16.58 1.17 2.77
CA GLU A 6 -17.81 1.95 2.67
C GLU A 6 -17.91 3.06 3.73
N TYR A 7 -17.17 2.94 4.83
CA TYR A 7 -17.22 3.92 5.92
C TYR A 7 -16.73 5.30 5.47
N ASP A 8 -17.60 6.29 5.63
CA ASP A 8 -17.37 7.72 5.40
C ASP A 8 -17.66 8.47 6.71
N GLY A 9 -16.66 8.51 7.60
CA GLY A 9 -16.78 9.17 8.90
C GLY A 9 -16.63 10.68 8.84
N ASN A 10 -15.99 11.20 7.79
CA ASN A 10 -15.81 12.63 7.57
C ASN A 10 -16.96 13.28 6.76
N GLN A 11 -17.86 12.46 6.19
CA GLN A 11 -19.06 12.83 5.45
C GLN A 11 -18.80 13.61 4.15
N ASN A 12 -17.68 13.36 3.48
CA ASN A 12 -17.35 14.01 2.21
C ASN A 12 -17.86 13.24 0.97
N GLY A 13 -18.54 12.11 1.16
CA GLY A 13 -19.07 11.27 0.10
C GLY A 13 -18.05 10.28 -0.48
N GLN A 14 -16.89 10.12 0.14
CA GLN A 14 -15.86 9.15 -0.18
C GLN A 14 -15.58 8.26 1.03
N SER A 15 -15.24 6.99 0.78
CA SER A 15 -14.79 6.11 1.87
C SER A 15 -13.47 6.64 2.42
N ASP A 16 -13.40 6.83 3.74
CA ASP A 16 -12.19 7.31 4.43
C ASP A 16 -10.98 6.43 4.09
N TRP A 17 -11.18 5.11 3.98
CA TRP A 17 -10.09 4.19 3.66
C TRP A 17 -9.61 4.35 2.21
N MET A 18 -10.51 4.64 1.28
CA MET A 18 -10.13 4.87 -0.11
C MET A 18 -9.35 6.18 -0.28
N GLU A 19 -9.66 7.21 0.51
CA GLU A 19 -8.84 8.43 0.55
C GLU A 19 -7.43 8.15 1.08
N VAL A 20 -7.29 7.31 2.12
CA VAL A 20 -5.98 6.86 2.62
C VAL A 20 -5.21 6.10 1.55
N VAL A 21 -5.87 5.20 0.81
CA VAL A 21 -5.27 4.46 -0.30
C VAL A 21 -4.80 5.39 -1.41
N GLU A 22 -5.60 6.40 -1.78
CA GLU A 22 -5.23 7.39 -2.80
C GLU A 22 -3.98 8.16 -2.37
N ILE A 23 -3.95 8.69 -1.16
CA ILE A 23 -2.78 9.40 -0.61
C ILE A 23 -1.56 8.47 -0.57
N ALA A 24 -1.73 7.22 -0.13
CA ALA A 24 -0.64 6.26 -0.07
C ALA A 24 -0.06 5.96 -1.46
N LYS A 25 -0.91 5.79 -2.48
CA LYS A 25 -0.47 5.61 -3.88
C LYS A 25 0.25 6.84 -4.41
N LEU A 26 -0.22 8.05 -4.10
CA LEU A 26 0.49 9.30 -4.43
C LEU A 26 1.88 9.37 -3.79
N LEU A 27 2.07 8.77 -2.61
CA LEU A 27 3.36 8.65 -1.93
C LEU A 27 4.21 7.46 -2.41
N GLY A 28 3.73 6.64 -3.35
CA GLY A 28 4.46 5.51 -3.91
C GLY A 28 4.25 4.17 -3.21
N PHE A 29 3.22 4.04 -2.37
CA PHE A 29 2.83 2.74 -1.81
C PHE A 29 2.01 1.92 -2.80
N SER A 30 2.20 0.60 -2.76
CA SER A 30 1.27 -0.40 -3.29
C SER A 30 0.25 -0.77 -2.21
N TRP A 31 -0.98 -1.07 -2.63
CA TRP A 31 -2.11 -1.41 -1.75
C TRP A 31 -2.58 -2.85 -1.95
N GLY A 32 -2.70 -3.60 -0.86
CA GLY A 32 -3.09 -5.01 -0.89
C GLY A 32 -4.52 -5.28 -1.36
N GLY A 33 -5.41 -4.27 -1.32
CA GLY A 33 -6.79 -4.40 -1.79
C GLY A 33 -6.96 -4.33 -3.32
N GLY A 34 -5.97 -3.83 -4.06
CA GLY A 34 -6.07 -3.60 -5.51
C GLY A 34 -4.84 -3.99 -6.32
N ASP A 35 -3.65 -3.96 -5.73
CA ASP A 35 -2.40 -4.22 -6.45
C ASP A 35 -1.90 -5.67 -6.28
N PHE A 36 -2.46 -6.40 -5.31
CA PHE A 36 -2.11 -7.80 -5.08
C PHE A 36 -2.96 -8.71 -5.96
N THR A 37 -2.30 -9.55 -6.75
CA THR A 37 -2.96 -10.40 -7.76
C THR A 37 -3.45 -11.75 -7.22
N ARG A 38 -2.97 -12.17 -6.05
CA ARG A 38 -3.27 -13.51 -5.48
C ARG A 38 -4.24 -13.49 -4.31
N PHE A 39 -4.19 -12.46 -3.47
CA PHE A 39 -5.07 -12.33 -2.31
C PHE A 39 -5.26 -10.84 -2.01
N SER A 40 -6.49 -10.48 -1.65
CA SER A 40 -6.82 -9.13 -1.22
C SER A 40 -6.48 -8.98 0.27
N ASP A 41 -5.71 -7.95 0.58
CA ASP A 41 -5.37 -7.55 1.96
C ASP A 41 -5.66 -6.05 2.11
N TYR A 42 -6.93 -5.73 2.34
CA TYR A 42 -7.43 -4.35 2.33
C TYR A 42 -6.74 -3.39 3.31
N PRO A 43 -6.31 -3.79 4.52
CA PRO A 43 -5.55 -2.93 5.42
C PRO A 43 -4.09 -2.67 5.00
N HIS A 44 -3.53 -3.46 4.08
CA HIS A 44 -2.09 -3.51 3.86
C HIS A 44 -1.61 -2.48 2.83
N LEU A 45 -0.61 -1.69 3.22
CA LEU A 45 0.15 -0.78 2.37
C LEU A 45 1.62 -1.18 2.41
N GLN A 46 2.29 -1.26 1.27
CA GLN A 46 3.72 -1.58 1.20
C GLN A 46 4.48 -0.68 0.24
N MET A 47 5.74 -0.44 0.56
CA MET A 47 6.71 0.15 -0.34
C MET A 47 7.90 -0.79 -0.41
N ASP A 48 8.15 -1.33 -1.59
CA ASP A 48 9.22 -2.31 -1.83
C ASP A 48 10.33 -1.76 -2.73
N PHE A 49 10.19 -0.53 -3.22
CA PHE A 49 11.17 0.17 -4.05
C PHE A 49 11.59 -0.64 -5.30
N GLY A 50 10.68 -1.47 -5.83
CA GLY A 50 10.96 -2.33 -6.99
C GLY A 50 11.70 -3.62 -6.64
N LEU A 51 11.96 -3.88 -5.36
CA LEU A 51 12.53 -5.14 -4.88
C LEU A 51 11.43 -6.14 -4.54
N SER A 52 11.73 -7.43 -4.64
CA SER A 52 10.88 -8.47 -4.07
C SER A 52 10.99 -8.54 -2.54
N ILE A 53 9.95 -9.05 -1.88
CA ILE A 53 9.97 -9.28 -0.41
C ILE A 53 11.14 -10.19 0.00
N THR A 54 11.53 -11.15 -0.84
CA THR A 54 12.68 -12.02 -0.57
C THR A 54 13.99 -11.25 -0.64
N GLU A 55 14.16 -10.34 -1.59
CA GLU A 55 15.37 -9.48 -1.67
C GLU A 55 15.48 -8.58 -0.44
N LEU A 56 14.37 -7.97 -0.02
CA LEU A 56 14.31 -7.15 1.20
C LEU A 56 14.63 -7.94 2.46
N LYS A 57 14.11 -9.18 2.58
CA LYS A 57 14.29 -9.98 3.80
C LYS A 57 15.63 -10.71 3.87
N TRP A 58 16.06 -11.33 2.77
CA TRP A 58 17.12 -12.35 2.78
C TRP A 58 18.36 -11.95 1.95
N GLY A 59 18.26 -10.90 1.11
CA GLY A 59 19.22 -10.62 0.03
C GLY A 59 20.08 -9.35 0.19
N GLY A 60 20.01 -8.65 1.32
CA GLY A 60 20.97 -7.58 1.67
C GLY A 60 20.89 -6.29 0.85
N LYS A 61 19.92 -6.18 -0.08
CA LYS A 61 19.68 -4.94 -0.81
C LYS A 61 18.72 -4.07 -0.04
N ARG A 62 19.14 -2.84 0.16
CA ARG A 62 18.35 -1.74 0.71
C ARG A 62 17.78 -0.93 -0.46
N PRO A 63 16.73 -0.13 -0.25
CA PRO A 63 16.17 0.73 -1.29
C PRO A 63 17.23 1.55 -2.06
N GLU A 64 18.25 2.05 -1.35
CA GLU A 64 19.36 2.80 -1.96
C GLU A 64 20.22 2.00 -2.94
N ASP A 65 20.15 0.67 -2.95
CA ASP A 65 20.91 -0.17 -3.87
C ASP A 65 20.23 -0.29 -5.25
N VAL A 66 19.04 0.31 -5.43
CA VAL A 66 18.26 0.29 -6.68
C VAL A 66 17.73 1.66 -7.11
N THR A 67 17.80 2.68 -6.27
CA THR A 67 17.47 4.07 -6.62
C THR A 67 18.75 4.85 -6.92
N ASP A 68 18.85 5.43 -8.12
CA ASP A 68 19.97 6.30 -8.55
C ASP A 68 20.13 7.57 -7.69
#